data_AF-A0A1D2N768-F1
#
_entry.id   AF-A0A1D2N768-F1
#
_cell.length_a   1.000
_cell.length_b   1.000
_cell.length_c   1.000
_cell.angle_alpha   90.00
_cell.angle_beta   90.00
_cell.angle_gamma   90.00
#
_symmetry.space_group_name_H-M   'P 1'
#
loop_
_entity.id
_entity.type
_entity.pdbx_description
1 polymer ?
#
loop_
_entity_poly.entity_id
_entity_poly.type
_entity_poly.pdbx_seq_one_letter_code
_entity_poly.pdbx_strand_id
1 'polypeptide(L)'
;RSLRDLLNCQHKPFGGVTVVVGGDFRQQAPVILHGNRVKTIESTVKSSKLWRGFKEISLTKNMRVNPDEMEFVEWLLRVGSGLDDEDKKTDFLKLPEEILSDNIIRTIFGTDINELHLNELASRASFAPPAYRKI
;
A
#
# COMPACT_ATOMS: atom_id res chain seq x y z
N ARG A 1 11.83 -23.66 8.99
CA ARG A 1 10.85 -24.69 8.55
C ARG A 1 9.91 -24.05 7.53
N SER A 2 9.78 -24.64 6.35
CA SER A 2 8.85 -24.22 5.29
C SER A 2 7.53 -25.00 5.38
N LEU A 3 6.50 -24.59 4.65
CA LEU A 3 5.25 -25.37 4.53
C LEU A 3 5.49 -26.77 3.95
N ARG A 4 6.53 -26.94 3.11
CA ARG A 4 6.94 -28.25 2.61
C ARG A 4 7.44 -29.16 3.73
N ASP A 5 8.20 -28.60 4.68
CA ASP A 5 8.73 -29.32 5.83
C ASP A 5 7.62 -29.68 6.83
N LEU A 6 6.65 -28.78 7.01
CA LEU A 6 5.53 -29.02 7.93
C LEU A 6 4.53 -30.06 7.40
N LEU A 7 4.32 -30.10 6.08
CA LEU A 7 3.33 -30.98 5.44
C LEU A 7 3.95 -32.24 4.82
N ASN A 8 5.25 -32.47 5.04
CA ASN A 8 6.01 -33.59 4.46
C ASN A 8 5.81 -33.74 2.93
N CYS A 9 5.76 -32.61 2.20
CA CYS A 9 5.52 -32.58 0.77
C CYS A 9 6.54 -31.69 0.06
N GLN A 10 7.69 -32.27 -0.29
CA GLN A 10 8.86 -31.51 -0.79
C GLN A 10 8.75 -31.12 -2.28
N HIS A 11 7.94 -31.85 -3.05
CA HIS A 11 7.86 -31.70 -4.51
C HIS A 11 6.86 -30.61 -4.94
N LYS A 12 5.95 -30.18 -4.05
CA LYS A 12 4.92 -29.18 -4.36
C LYS A 12 5.26 -27.83 -3.74
N PRO A 13 5.05 -26.70 -4.44
CA PRO A 13 5.05 -25.37 -3.82
C PRO A 13 4.14 -25.34 -2.59
N PHE A 14 4.54 -24.64 -1.53
CA PHE A 14 3.76 -24.45 -0.29
C PHE A 14 3.24 -25.77 0.34
N GLY A 15 3.92 -26.90 0.12
CA GLY A 15 3.47 -28.20 0.62
C GLY A 15 2.13 -28.67 0.03
N GLY A 16 1.73 -28.14 -1.12
CA GLY A 16 0.45 -28.44 -1.78
C GLY A 16 -0.73 -27.58 -1.33
N VAL A 17 -0.51 -26.62 -0.42
CA VAL A 17 -1.55 -25.68 0.01
C VAL A 17 -1.81 -24.64 -1.08
N THR A 18 -3.09 -24.35 -1.30
CA THR A 18 -3.50 -23.22 -2.15
C THR A 18 -3.21 -21.92 -1.41
N VAL A 19 -2.38 -21.08 -2.01
CA VAL A 19 -1.98 -19.79 -1.43
C VAL A 19 -2.58 -18.66 -2.26
N VAL A 20 -3.29 -17.76 -1.59
CA VAL A 20 -3.76 -16.49 -2.15
C VAL A 20 -2.99 -15.38 -1.45
N VAL A 21 -2.29 -14.56 -2.24
CA VAL A 21 -1.60 -13.35 -1.74
C VAL A 21 -2.36 -12.15 -2.28
N GLY A 22 -2.72 -11.23 -1.39
CA GLY A 22 -3.35 -9.96 -1.72
C GLY A 22 -2.50 -8.81 -1.23
N GLY A 23 -2.61 -7.66 -1.89
CA GLY A 23 -1.92 -6.44 -1.53
C GLY A 23 -1.85 -5.47 -2.70
N ASP A 24 -1.43 -4.23 -2.44
CA ASP A 24 -1.12 -3.26 -3.48
C ASP A 24 0.41 -3.08 -3.55
N PHE A 25 1.01 -3.58 -4.62
CA PHE A 25 2.46 -3.51 -4.84
C PHE A 25 2.98 -2.11 -5.16
N ARG A 26 2.08 -1.12 -5.31
CA ARG A 26 2.42 0.31 -5.46
C ARG A 26 2.53 1.04 -4.12
N GLN A 27 2.26 0.35 -3.01
CA GLN A 27 2.51 0.89 -1.67
C GLN A 27 4.00 0.77 -1.31
N GLN A 28 4.31 0.43 -0.06
CA GLN A 28 5.68 0.38 0.41
C GLN A 28 6.34 -0.97 0.09
N ALA A 29 7.56 -0.92 -0.44
CA ALA A 29 8.40 -2.11 -0.58
C ALA A 29 8.82 -2.67 0.80
N PRO A 30 9.24 -3.94 0.89
CA PRO A 30 9.73 -4.52 2.14
C PRO A 30 10.87 -3.69 2.75
N VAL A 31 10.77 -3.40 4.04
CA VAL A 31 11.83 -2.71 4.78
C VAL A 31 12.88 -3.71 5.19
N ILE A 32 14.08 -3.56 4.65
CA ILE A 32 15.24 -4.38 5.02
C ILE A 32 16.16 -3.51 5.86
N LEU A 33 16.35 -3.89 7.14
CA LEU A 33 17.32 -3.24 8.03
C LEU A 33 18.71 -3.27 7.39
N HIS A 34 19.35 -2.11 7.28
CA HIS A 34 20.64 -1.94 6.61
C HIS A 34 20.65 -2.44 5.16
N GLY A 35 19.49 -2.54 4.53
CA GLY A 35 19.32 -2.95 3.13
C GLY A 35 19.57 -1.80 2.17
N ASN A 36 20.22 -2.11 1.04
CA ASN A 36 20.27 -1.20 -0.10
C ASN A 36 19.08 -1.47 -1.04
N ARG A 37 18.93 -0.64 -2.08
CA ARG A 37 17.85 -0.77 -3.08
C ARG A 37 17.75 -2.17 -3.69
N VAL A 38 18.89 -2.82 -3.97
CA VAL A 38 18.94 -4.16 -4.55
C VAL A 38 18.33 -5.18 -3.58
N LYS A 39 18.76 -5.18 -2.31
CA LYS A 39 18.20 -6.06 -1.27
C LYS A 39 16.70 -5.84 -1.07
N THR A 40 16.24 -4.59 -1.12
CA THR A 40 14.80 -4.29 -1.08
C THR A 40 14.06 -4.92 -2.24
N ILE A 41 14.56 -4.81 -3.48
CA ILE A 41 13.93 -5.43 -4.65
C ILE A 41 13.95 -6.96 -4.56
N GLU A 42 15.08 -7.55 -4.19
CA GLU A 42 15.25 -9.00 -4.07
C GLU A 42 14.35 -9.62 -2.99
N SER A 43 14.03 -8.85 -1.94
CA SER A 43 13.10 -9.29 -0.88
C SER A 43 11.62 -9.17 -1.25
N THR A 44 11.28 -8.56 -2.40
CA THR A 44 9.88 -8.50 -2.84
C THR A 44 9.35 -9.87 -3.22
N VAL A 45 8.05 -10.08 -3.02
CA VAL A 45 7.37 -11.33 -3.41
C VAL A 45 7.51 -11.59 -4.93
N LYS A 46 7.50 -10.52 -5.74
CA LYS A 46 7.65 -10.61 -7.21
C LYS A 46 9.04 -11.09 -7.65
N SER A 47 10.08 -10.87 -6.84
CA SER A 47 11.43 -11.40 -7.09
C SER A 47 11.60 -12.88 -6.76
N SER A 48 10.62 -13.50 -6.09
CA SER A 48 10.66 -14.92 -5.76
C SER A 48 10.57 -15.81 -6.99
N LYS A 49 11.35 -16.90 -7.03
CA LYS A 49 11.24 -17.94 -8.07
C LYS A 49 9.83 -18.57 -8.12
N LEU A 50 9.11 -18.56 -7.00
CA LEU A 50 7.75 -19.09 -6.90
C LEU A 50 6.71 -18.17 -7.57
N TRP A 51 7.03 -16.89 -7.80
CA TRP A 51 6.10 -15.93 -8.39
C TRP A 51 5.56 -16.38 -9.75
N ARG A 52 6.39 -17.06 -10.56
CA ARG A 52 5.99 -17.61 -11.86
C ARG A 52 4.83 -18.61 -11.79
N GLY A 53 4.57 -19.19 -10.62
CA GLY A 53 3.46 -20.12 -10.38
C GLY A 53 2.16 -19.45 -9.93
N PHE A 54 2.16 -18.13 -9.69
CA PHE A 54 0.97 -17.40 -9.31
C PHE A 54 0.17 -16.95 -10.53
N LYS A 55 -1.16 -16.98 -10.41
CA LYS A 55 -2.07 -16.31 -11.33
C LYS A 55 -2.36 -14.91 -10.81
N GLU A 56 -2.09 -13.89 -11.62
CA GLU A 56 -2.39 -12.51 -11.26
C GLU A 56 -3.86 -12.19 -11.53
N ILE A 57 -4.51 -11.56 -10.55
CA ILE A 57 -5.90 -11.08 -10.63
C ILE A 57 -5.89 -9.67 -10.04
N SER A 58 -6.36 -8.70 -10.81
CA SER A 58 -6.40 -7.29 -10.41
C SER A 58 -7.81 -6.88 -10.04
N LEU A 59 -7.97 -6.21 -8.90
CA LEU A 59 -9.19 -5.51 -8.54
C LEU A 59 -9.16 -4.13 -9.20
N THR A 60 -10.09 -3.87 -10.11
CA THR A 60 -10.11 -2.63 -10.92
C THR A 60 -11.04 -1.55 -10.37
N LYS A 61 -12.02 -1.93 -9.54
CA LYS A 61 -12.97 -0.99 -8.96
C LYS A 61 -12.55 -0.59 -7.55
N ASN A 62 -12.23 0.69 -7.37
CA ASN A 62 -12.03 1.25 -6.04
C ASN A 62 -13.39 1.51 -5.38
N MET A 63 -13.67 0.80 -4.29
CA MET A 63 -14.95 0.91 -3.56
C MET A 63 -14.91 1.97 -2.44
N ARG A 64 -13.75 2.62 -2.21
CA ARG A 64 -13.59 3.64 -1.16
C ARG A 64 -13.79 5.07 -1.66
N VAL A 65 -13.91 5.22 -2.97
CA VAL A 65 -13.85 6.51 -3.66
C VAL A 65 -15.26 6.94 -4.01
N ASN A 66 -15.57 8.20 -3.72
CA ASN A 66 -16.80 8.79 -4.19
C ASN A 66 -16.67 9.19 -5.67
N PRO A 67 -17.75 9.15 -6.47
CA PRO A 67 -17.68 9.44 -7.91
C PRO A 67 -17.06 10.82 -8.26
N ASP A 68 -17.17 11.79 -7.37
CA ASP A 68 -16.61 13.13 -7.44
C ASP A 68 -15.10 13.20 -7.17
N GLU A 69 -14.49 12.14 -6.61
CA GLU A 69 -13.06 12.10 -6.28
C GLU A 69 -12.22 11.37 -7.36
N MET A 70 -12.79 11.12 -8.53
CA MET A 70 -12.14 10.31 -9.57
C MET A 70 -10.81 10.90 -10.05
N GLU A 71 -10.73 12.22 -10.20
CA GLU A 71 -9.51 12.91 -10.62
C GLU A 71 -8.36 12.70 -9.63
N PHE A 72 -8.66 12.80 -8.32
CA PHE A 72 -7.68 12.54 -7.26
C PHE A 72 -7.20 11.08 -7.29
N VAL A 73 -8.09 10.14 -7.58
CA VAL A 73 -7.74 8.71 -7.69
C VAL A 73 -6.82 8.45 -8.87
N GLU A 74 -7.11 9.03 -10.02
CA GLU A 74 -6.25 8.90 -11.19
C GLU A 74 -4.86 9.49 -10.91
N TRP A 75 -4.79 10.65 -10.25
CA TRP A 75 -3.52 11.22 -9.79
C TRP A 75 -2.79 10.25 -8.83
N LEU A 76 -3.47 9.74 -7.79
CA LEU A 76 -2.87 8.80 -6.83
C LEU A 76 -2.35 7.52 -7.52
N LEU A 77 -3.07 7.03 -8.53
CA LEU A 77 -2.66 5.87 -9.34
C LEU A 77 -1.40 6.17 -10.17
N ARG A 78 -1.29 7.37 -10.76
CA ARG A 78 -0.07 7.81 -11.47
C ARG A 78 1.11 7.90 -10.53
N VAL A 79 0.93 8.51 -9.35
CA VAL A 79 1.96 8.61 -8.31
C VAL A 79 2.45 7.23 -7.88
N GLY A 80 1.52 6.33 -7.50
CA GLY A 80 1.88 4.97 -7.08
C GLY A 80 2.53 4.13 -8.18
N SER A 81 2.32 4.49 -9.45
CA SER A 81 2.95 3.83 -10.60
C SER A 81 4.27 4.48 -11.02
N GLY A 82 4.68 5.58 -10.37
CA GLY A 82 5.86 6.36 -10.74
C GLY A 82 5.73 7.04 -12.10
N LEU A 83 4.50 7.41 -12.49
CA LEU A 83 4.20 8.07 -13.77
C LEU A 83 4.01 9.59 -13.62
N ASP A 84 3.83 10.08 -12.40
CA ASP A 84 3.61 11.50 -12.07
C ASP A 84 4.94 12.25 -11.89
N ASP A 85 5.84 12.06 -12.85
CA ASP A 85 7.22 12.52 -12.80
C ASP A 85 7.53 13.34 -14.06
N GLU A 86 7.03 14.59 -14.08
CA GLU A 86 7.35 15.56 -15.13
C GLU A 86 8.85 15.89 -15.14
N ASP A 87 9.55 15.69 -14.00
CA ASP A 87 10.97 15.98 -13.81
C ASP A 87 11.68 14.81 -13.11
N LYS A 88 12.01 13.77 -13.90
CA LYS A 88 12.80 12.55 -13.51
C LYS A 88 14.17 12.80 -12.87
N LYS A 89 14.49 14.05 -12.55
CA LYS A 89 15.71 14.53 -11.93
C LYS A 89 15.56 14.81 -10.44
N THR A 90 14.34 14.84 -9.90
CA THR A 90 14.10 15.21 -8.51
C THR A 90 13.29 14.16 -7.76
N ASP A 91 13.70 13.82 -6.54
CA ASP A 91 12.96 12.90 -5.64
C ASP A 91 11.72 13.58 -5.00
N PHE A 92 11.18 14.63 -5.63
CA PHE A 92 10.10 15.45 -5.09
C PHE A 92 8.83 15.27 -5.90
N LEU A 93 7.71 15.05 -5.21
CA LEU A 93 6.38 15.01 -5.79
C LEU A 93 5.67 16.34 -5.50
N LYS A 94 5.13 16.98 -6.54
CA LYS A 94 4.24 18.13 -6.34
C LYS A 94 2.86 17.63 -5.89
N LEU A 95 2.40 18.10 -4.73
CA LEU A 95 1.08 17.78 -4.23
C LEU A 95 0.03 18.73 -4.86
N PRO A 96 -1.16 18.22 -5.23
CA PRO A 96 -2.30 19.04 -5.59
C PRO A 96 -2.66 20.02 -4.47
N GLU A 97 -3.06 21.24 -4.81
CA GLU A 97 -3.38 22.27 -3.81
C GLU A 97 -4.62 21.90 -2.98
N GLU A 98 -5.51 21.10 -3.57
CA GLU A 98 -6.77 20.65 -2.99
C GLU A 98 -6.59 19.72 -1.77
N ILE A 99 -5.41 19.09 -1.64
CA ILE A 99 -5.08 18.21 -0.52
C ILE A 99 -4.19 18.87 0.54
N LEU A 100 -3.84 20.14 0.35
CA LEU A 100 -3.07 20.91 1.32
C LEU A 100 -4.00 21.41 2.42
N SER A 101 -3.56 21.24 3.68
CA SER A 101 -4.28 21.69 4.86
C SER A 101 -3.31 22.37 5.81
N ASP A 102 -3.70 23.52 6.33
CA ASP A 102 -3.01 24.25 7.40
C ASP A 102 -3.19 23.57 8.76
N ASN A 103 -4.32 22.89 8.96
CA ASN A 103 -4.64 22.15 10.16
C ASN A 103 -5.40 20.87 9.84
N ILE A 104 -4.64 19.79 9.66
CA ILE A 104 -5.19 18.47 9.29
C ILE A 104 -6.24 17.96 10.28
N ILE A 105 -6.10 18.28 11.57
CA ILE A 105 -7.07 17.85 12.60
C ILE A 105 -8.41 18.54 12.33
N ARG A 106 -8.40 19.85 12.09
CA ARG A 106 -9.61 20.61 11.77
C ARG A 106 -10.20 20.19 10.43
N THR A 107 -9.38 19.94 9.43
CA THR A 107 -9.84 19.51 8.10
C THR A 107 -10.52 18.14 8.16
N ILE A 108 -9.98 17.17 8.92
CA ILE A 108 -10.54 15.81 8.99
C ILE A 108 -11.69 15.73 10.01
N PHE A 109 -11.51 16.28 11.20
CA PHE A 109 -12.41 16.08 12.34
C PHE A 109 -13.30 17.29 12.65
N GLY A 110 -13.11 18.44 11.99
CA GLY A 110 -13.80 19.68 12.29
C GLY A 110 -13.22 20.43 13.49
N THR A 111 -13.86 21.53 13.88
CA THR A 111 -13.44 22.36 15.03
C THR A 111 -13.85 21.78 16.38
N ASP A 112 -14.90 20.95 16.42
CA ASP A 112 -15.52 20.43 17.64
C ASP A 112 -15.40 18.90 17.71
N ILE A 113 -14.36 18.43 18.40
CA ILE A 113 -14.14 17.00 18.67
C ILE A 113 -14.87 16.65 19.96
N ASN A 114 -16.16 16.32 19.86
CA ASN A 114 -17.00 15.95 21.00
C ASN A 114 -17.42 14.48 20.95
N GLU A 115 -17.54 13.83 22.11
CA GLU A 115 -17.93 12.41 22.25
C GLU A 115 -19.31 12.09 21.65
N LEU A 116 -20.15 13.09 21.43
CA LEU A 116 -21.48 12.93 20.83
C LEU A 116 -21.43 12.52 19.34
N HIS A 117 -20.31 12.74 18.63
CA HIS A 117 -20.14 12.43 17.20
C HIS A 117 -19.16 11.29 16.92
N LEU A 118 -18.89 10.43 17.91
CA LEU A 118 -17.89 9.35 17.81
C LEU A 118 -18.05 8.45 16.58
N ASN A 119 -19.28 8.10 16.19
CA ASN A 119 -19.52 7.24 15.02
C ASN A 119 -19.13 7.92 13.70
N GLU A 120 -19.36 9.24 13.59
CA GLU A 120 -18.99 10.01 12.42
C GLU A 120 -17.48 10.23 12.37
N LEU A 121 -16.86 10.59 13.50
CA LEU A 121 -15.41 10.76 13.61
C LEU A 121 -14.66 9.45 13.34
N ALA A 122 -15.19 8.31 13.78
CA ALA A 122 -14.63 6.98 13.51
C ALA A 122 -14.65 6.64 12.01
N SER A 123 -15.67 7.08 11.27
CA SER A 123 -15.74 6.87 9.81
C SER A 123 -14.68 7.64 9.02
N ARG A 124 -14.17 8.74 9.59
CA ARG A 124 -13.14 9.62 8.99
C ARG A 124 -11.71 9.23 9.39
N ALA A 125 -11.55 8.36 10.38
CA ALA A 125 -10.24 7.85 10.79
C ALA A 125 -9.75 6.78 9.80
N SER A 126 -8.85 7.15 8.90
CA SER A 126 -8.14 6.17 8.07
C SER A 126 -7.13 5.39 8.94
N PHE A 127 -7.34 4.09 9.11
CA PHE A 127 -6.34 3.17 9.67
C PHE A 127 -5.14 3.08 8.73
N ALA A 128 -4.16 3.96 8.92
CA ALA A 128 -2.84 3.79 8.31
C ALA A 128 -2.13 2.62 9.03
N PRO A 129 -1.51 1.67 8.32
CA PRO A 129 -0.68 0.66 8.97
C PRO A 129 0.45 1.36 9.73
N PRO A 130 0.82 0.88 10.94
CA PRO A 130 1.86 1.50 11.74
C PRO A 130 3.15 1.57 10.92
N ALA A 131 3.62 2.80 10.66
CA ALA A 131 4.93 3.03 10.08
C ALA A 131 5.97 2.54 11.09
N TYR A 132 6.58 1.39 10.81
CA TYR A 132 7.67 0.87 11.64
C TYR A 132 8.79 1.91 11.68
N ARG A 133 9.02 2.44 12.89
CA ARG A 133 10.04 3.44 13.19
C ARG A 133 11.40 2.85 12.83
N LYS A 134 12.07 3.40 11.81
CA LYS A 134 13.48 3.13 11.53
C LYS A 134 14.29 3.75 12.67
N ILE A 135 14.85 2.92 13.53
CA ILE A 135 15.94 3.26 14.45
C ILE A 135 17.14 2.43 14.01
#